data_AF-A0A8A1LYW5-F1
#
_entry.id   AF-A0A8A1LYW5-F1
#
_cell.length_a   1.000
_cell.length_b   1.000
_cell.length_c   1.000
_cell.angle_alpha   90.00
_cell.angle_beta   90.00
_cell.angle_gamma   90.00
#
_symmetry.space_group_name_H-M   'P 1'
#
loop_
_entity.id
_entity.type
_entity.pdbx_description
1 polymer ?
#
loop_
_entity_poly.entity_id
_entity_poly.type
_entity_poly.pdbx_seq_one_letter_code
_entity_poly.pdbx_strand_id
1 'polypeptide(L)'
;MQIEDDTSLKDVEDQESQDPSVPITRNNGDVTTIVYRSRPTMLELSGHPILTDFGQMRLVEGCVNQDWWMPDLYRAPEVLLQLPWGFPVDIWSIGVMTLELLEGKNLFDPIDHVHCQYVLPLALAQYIGYLGPPPLDIVRQSPLFETYFDADGNWISDLPIPETSLESFVTTIPPGEEKDQFLRFIRKILTWDQEARATSNEIILDEWLTRPVEAML
;
A
#
# COMPACT_ATOMS: atom_id res chain seq x y z
N MET A 1 0.62 9.03 -27.14
CA MET A 1 0.59 9.96 -25.99
C MET A 1 1.26 11.22 -26.49
N GLN A 2 0.50 12.29 -26.76
CA GLN A 2 1.09 13.60 -27.02
C GLN A 2 1.30 14.23 -25.65
N ILE A 3 2.55 14.54 -25.31
CA ILE A 3 2.86 15.26 -24.09
C ILE A 3 2.58 16.73 -24.40
N GLU A 4 1.62 17.33 -23.68
CA GLU A 4 1.22 18.71 -23.92
C GLU A 4 2.28 19.71 -23.41
N ASP A 5 3.12 19.27 -22.47
CA ASP A 5 4.20 20.06 -21.87
C ASP A 5 5.44 19.19 -21.55
N ASP A 6 6.49 19.33 -22.36
CA ASP A 6 7.78 18.62 -22.20
C ASP A 6 8.77 19.37 -21.29
N THR A 7 8.37 20.49 -20.68
CA THR A 7 9.29 21.36 -19.92
C THR A 7 9.90 20.61 -18.74
N SER A 8 9.11 19.80 -18.03
CA SER A 8 9.59 18.95 -16.94
C SER A 8 10.61 17.89 -17.37
N LEU A 9 10.48 17.34 -18.59
CA LEU A 9 11.43 16.37 -19.14
C LEU A 9 12.75 17.03 -19.54
N LYS A 10 12.69 18.23 -20.12
CA LYS A 10 13.89 19.03 -20.44
C LYS A 10 14.64 19.44 -19.19
N ASP A 11 13.92 19.85 -18.13
CA ASP A 11 14.55 20.19 -16.86
C ASP A 11 15.28 18.98 -16.25
N VAL A 12 14.73 17.76 -16.37
CA VAL A 12 15.40 16.52 -15.94
C VAL A 12 16.64 16.24 -16.79
N GLU A 13 16.55 16.39 -18.11
CA GLU A 13 17.69 16.21 -19.02
C GLU A 13 18.82 17.21 -18.71
N ASP A 14 18.48 18.48 -18.52
CA ASP A 14 19.42 19.55 -18.17
C ASP A 14 20.06 19.30 -16.80
N GLN A 15 19.28 18.85 -15.81
CA GLN A 15 19.81 18.49 -14.48
C GLN A 15 20.78 17.30 -14.55
N GLU A 16 20.44 16.25 -15.29
CA GLU A 16 21.32 15.09 -15.47
C GLU A 16 22.58 15.45 -16.28
N SER A 17 22.48 16.39 -17.23
CA SER A 17 23.65 16.90 -17.95
C SER A 17 24.57 17.75 -17.06
N GLN A 18 24.03 18.50 -16.11
CA GLN A 18 24.82 19.36 -15.21
C GLN A 18 25.40 18.59 -14.01
N ASP A 19 24.66 17.61 -13.49
CA ASP A 19 25.04 16.76 -12.37
C ASP A 19 24.70 15.29 -12.70
N PRO A 20 25.59 14.56 -13.39
CA PRO A 20 25.31 13.19 -13.81
C PRO A 20 25.13 12.24 -12.63
N SER A 21 24.08 11.43 -12.67
CA SER A 21 23.83 10.37 -11.70
C SER A 21 24.94 9.32 -11.74
N VAL A 22 25.61 9.11 -10.61
CA VAL A 22 26.65 8.07 -10.50
C VAL A 22 25.98 6.70 -10.61
N PRO A 23 26.32 5.89 -11.64
CA PRO A 23 25.74 4.56 -11.80
C PRO A 23 26.24 3.61 -10.71
N ILE A 24 25.34 2.74 -10.23
CA ILE A 24 25.67 1.57 -9.42
C ILE A 24 25.76 0.37 -10.35
N THR A 25 26.96 -0.16 -10.50
CA THR A 25 27.21 -1.35 -11.32
C THR A 25 27.09 -2.61 -10.45
N ARG A 26 26.15 -3.49 -10.79
CA ARG A 26 25.99 -4.80 -10.15
C ARG A 26 26.42 -5.90 -11.12
N ASN A 27 27.46 -6.64 -10.75
CA ASN A 27 27.95 -7.78 -11.52
C ASN A 27 27.33 -9.06 -10.98
N ASN A 28 26.49 -9.72 -11.77
CA ASN A 28 25.95 -11.06 -11.48
C ASN A 28 26.51 -12.03 -12.53
N GLY A 29 27.72 -12.56 -12.30
CA GLY A 29 28.41 -13.41 -13.27
C GLY A 29 28.81 -12.64 -14.53
N ASP A 30 28.39 -13.13 -15.71
CA ASP A 30 28.70 -12.51 -17.01
C ASP A 30 27.79 -11.30 -17.34
N VAL A 31 26.78 -11.02 -16.51
CA VAL A 31 25.84 -9.91 -16.74
C VAL A 31 26.14 -8.75 -15.80
N THR A 32 26.48 -7.62 -16.40
CA THR A 32 26.64 -6.33 -15.73
C THR A 32 25.33 -5.55 -15.83
N THR A 33 24.67 -5.30 -14.70
CA THR A 33 23.49 -4.42 -14.63
C THR A 33 23.92 -3.05 -14.11
N ILE A 34 23.51 -1.99 -14.81
CA ILE A 34 23.75 -0.62 -14.40
C ILE A 34 22.44 -0.05 -13.84
N VAL A 35 22.47 0.40 -12.59
CA VAL A 35 21.31 0.99 -11.91
C VAL A 35 21.64 2.43 -11.54
N TYR A 36 20.79 3.36 -11.94
CA TYR A 36 20.92 4.77 -11.56
C TYR A 36 20.01 5.05 -10.36
N ARG A 37 20.44 5.98 -9.50
CA ARG A 37 19.60 6.43 -8.38
C ARG A 37 18.49 7.33 -8.93
N SER A 38 17.23 7.09 -8.54
CA SER A 38 16.12 7.97 -8.89
C SER A 38 16.36 9.39 -8.36
N ARG A 39 16.08 10.39 -9.19
CA ARG A 39 16.10 11.82 -8.82
C ARG A 39 14.67 12.31 -8.60
N PRO A 40 14.44 13.20 -7.62
CA PRO A 40 13.14 13.82 -7.45
C PRO A 40 12.86 14.75 -8.64
N THR A 41 11.78 14.49 -9.37
CA THR A 41 11.31 15.36 -10.45
C THR A 41 10.18 16.24 -9.93
N MET A 42 10.25 17.54 -10.21
CA MET A 42 9.12 18.44 -9.98
C MET A 42 8.16 18.27 -11.16
N LEU A 43 7.28 17.27 -11.07
CA LEU A 43 6.20 17.11 -12.03
C LEU A 43 5.03 17.98 -11.58
N GLU A 44 4.64 18.96 -12.39
CA GLU A 44 3.26 19.45 -12.32
C GLU A 44 2.37 18.27 -12.71
N LEU A 45 1.69 17.69 -11.73
CA LEU A 45 0.81 16.53 -11.92
C LEU A 45 -0.42 16.98 -12.73
N SER A 46 -0.29 16.97 -14.05
CA SER A 46 -1.37 17.18 -15.01
C SER A 46 -1.62 15.88 -15.79
N GLY A 47 -2.89 15.61 -16.11
CA GLY A 47 -3.30 14.46 -16.91
C GLY A 47 -3.96 13.33 -16.11
N HIS A 48 -4.27 12.23 -16.83
CA HIS A 48 -4.89 11.06 -16.24
C HIS A 48 -3.82 10.14 -15.64
N PRO A 49 -3.97 9.68 -14.39
CA PRO A 49 -3.05 8.69 -13.83
C PRO A 49 -3.16 7.39 -14.64
N ILE A 50 -2.00 6.84 -15.01
CA ILE A 50 -1.89 5.55 -15.72
C ILE A 50 -1.02 4.64 -14.86
N LEU A 51 -1.49 3.42 -14.61
CA LEU A 51 -0.68 2.41 -13.93
C LEU A 51 0.48 1.99 -14.84
N THR A 52 1.70 2.04 -14.30
CA THR A 52 2.93 1.69 -15.03
C THR A 52 3.79 0.74 -14.19
N ASP A 53 4.99 0.44 -14.69
CA ASP A 53 5.99 -0.43 -14.04
C ASP A 53 5.46 -1.83 -13.65
N PHE A 54 5.20 -2.64 -14.67
CA PHE A 54 4.84 -4.05 -14.50
C PHE A 54 6.06 -4.96 -14.30
N GLY A 55 7.24 -4.41 -13.99
CA GLY A 55 8.48 -5.19 -13.81
C GLY A 55 8.41 -6.20 -12.66
N GLN A 56 7.45 -6.00 -11.76
CA GLN A 56 7.17 -6.85 -10.62
C GLN A 56 5.90 -7.70 -10.79
N MET A 57 5.12 -7.59 -11.87
CA MET A 57 3.85 -8.31 -11.99
C MET A 57 3.96 -9.83 -11.77
N ARG A 58 2.90 -10.45 -11.24
CA ARG A 58 2.84 -11.87 -10.88
C ARG A 58 1.68 -12.54 -11.59
N LEU A 59 1.92 -13.74 -12.13
CA LEU A 59 0.86 -14.55 -12.72
C LEU A 59 0.10 -15.28 -11.60
N VAL A 60 -1.22 -15.23 -11.67
CA VAL A 60 -2.10 -15.98 -10.76
C VAL A 60 -2.47 -17.35 -11.34
N GLU A 61 -2.56 -17.46 -12.66
CA GLU A 61 -2.91 -18.73 -13.31
C GLU A 61 -1.81 -19.78 -13.18
N GLY A 62 -2.16 -20.95 -12.64
CA GLY A 62 -1.27 -22.11 -12.55
C GLY A 62 -0.25 -22.08 -11.43
N CYS A 63 -0.27 -21.05 -10.57
CA CYS A 63 0.66 -20.86 -9.45
C CYS A 63 -0.09 -20.50 -8.17
N VAL A 64 0.42 -20.94 -7.02
CA VAL A 64 0.00 -20.42 -5.71
C VAL A 64 1.08 -19.44 -5.27
N ASN A 65 0.73 -18.16 -5.19
CA ASN A 65 1.65 -17.14 -4.72
C ASN A 65 1.63 -17.09 -3.19
N GLN A 66 2.80 -17.18 -2.55
CA GLN A 66 2.95 -17.18 -1.08
C GLN A 66 4.30 -16.56 -0.64
N ASP A 67 5.08 -16.02 -1.57
CA ASP A 67 6.34 -15.33 -1.27
C ASP A 67 6.11 -13.98 -0.61
N TRP A 68 7.15 -13.48 0.08
CA TRP A 68 7.16 -12.15 0.66
C TRP A 68 7.17 -11.10 -0.46
N TRP A 69 6.03 -10.49 -0.67
CA TRP A 69 5.74 -9.67 -1.83
C TRP A 69 5.22 -8.28 -1.43
N MET A 70 5.17 -7.35 -2.40
CA MET A 70 4.72 -5.96 -2.25
C MET A 70 5.70 -5.03 -1.52
N PRO A 71 5.67 -3.71 -1.80
CA PRO A 71 6.45 -2.75 -1.04
C PRO A 71 5.98 -2.68 0.42
N ASP A 72 6.90 -2.32 1.31
CA ASP A 72 6.70 -2.42 2.76
C ASP A 72 5.48 -1.69 3.31
N LEU A 73 5.16 -0.52 2.77
CA LEU A 73 4.05 0.32 3.25
C LEU A 73 2.67 -0.13 2.73
N TYR A 74 2.63 -0.87 1.63
CA TYR A 74 1.38 -1.26 0.94
C TYR A 74 1.07 -2.74 1.06
N ARG A 75 1.84 -3.51 1.84
CA ARG A 75 1.76 -4.97 1.89
C ARG A 75 0.44 -5.45 2.49
N ALA A 76 -0.29 -6.30 1.77
CA ALA A 76 -1.57 -6.84 2.23
C ALA A 76 -1.43 -7.79 3.43
N PRO A 77 -2.47 -7.90 4.29
CA PRO A 77 -2.41 -8.72 5.50
C PRO A 77 -2.15 -10.21 5.23
N GLU A 78 -2.68 -10.77 4.15
CA GLU A 78 -2.41 -12.16 3.75
C GLU A 78 -0.92 -12.40 3.47
N VAL A 79 -0.20 -11.41 2.94
CA VAL A 79 1.26 -11.51 2.74
C VAL A 79 2.00 -11.41 4.09
N LEU A 80 1.57 -10.51 4.99
CA LEU A 80 2.12 -10.41 6.35
C LEU A 80 1.95 -11.72 7.13
N LEU A 81 0.80 -12.36 6.97
CA LEU A 81 0.44 -13.62 7.59
C LEU A 81 1.04 -14.83 6.87
N GLN A 82 1.84 -14.65 5.82
CA GLN A 82 2.42 -15.72 5.00
C GLN A 82 1.38 -16.71 4.45
N LEU A 83 0.18 -16.20 4.17
CA LEU A 83 -0.91 -16.93 3.53
C LEU A 83 -0.80 -16.82 2.01
N PRO A 84 -1.43 -17.74 1.26
CA PRO A 84 -1.56 -17.58 -0.18
C PRO A 84 -2.26 -16.26 -0.53
N TRP A 85 -1.82 -15.63 -1.60
CA TRP A 85 -2.35 -14.34 -2.04
C TRP A 85 -2.65 -14.32 -3.54
N GLY A 86 -3.59 -13.47 -3.94
CA GLY A 86 -4.03 -13.31 -5.33
C GLY A 86 -4.33 -11.85 -5.68
N PHE A 87 -5.22 -11.62 -6.65
CA PHE A 87 -5.64 -10.27 -7.08
C PHE A 87 -6.06 -9.30 -5.95
N PRO A 88 -6.68 -9.73 -4.83
CA PRO A 88 -7.09 -8.81 -3.78
C PRO A 88 -5.95 -7.97 -3.15
N VAL A 89 -4.67 -8.38 -3.28
CA VAL A 89 -3.53 -7.60 -2.76
C VAL A 89 -3.40 -6.23 -3.43
N ASP A 90 -3.79 -6.12 -4.69
CA ASP A 90 -3.77 -4.86 -5.43
C ASP A 90 -4.86 -3.91 -4.93
N ILE A 91 -6.04 -4.45 -4.58
CA ILE A 91 -7.14 -3.67 -4.01
C ILE A 91 -6.74 -3.12 -2.64
N TRP A 92 -6.08 -3.94 -1.80
CA TRP A 92 -5.50 -3.47 -0.54
C TRP A 92 -4.55 -2.29 -0.76
N SER A 93 -3.61 -2.42 -1.71
CA SER A 93 -2.63 -1.37 -2.02
C SER A 93 -3.31 -0.07 -2.45
N ILE A 94 -4.37 -0.15 -3.26
CA ILE A 94 -5.18 1.00 -3.68
C ILE A 94 -5.82 1.69 -2.48
N GLY A 95 -6.33 0.93 -1.50
CA GLY A 95 -6.91 1.49 -0.28
C GLY A 95 -5.89 2.25 0.57
N VAL A 96 -4.72 1.66 0.78
CA VAL A 96 -3.60 2.30 1.49
C VAL A 96 -3.15 3.57 0.77
N MET A 97 -2.96 3.49 -0.56
CA MET A 97 -2.56 4.63 -1.40
C MET A 97 -3.61 5.74 -1.38
N THR A 98 -4.90 5.41 -1.40
CA THR A 98 -5.98 6.40 -1.34
C THR A 98 -5.92 7.22 -0.06
N LEU A 99 -5.69 6.56 1.09
CA LEU A 99 -5.54 7.22 2.38
C LEU A 99 -4.26 8.07 2.46
N GLU A 100 -3.16 7.58 1.90
CA GLU A 100 -1.90 8.32 1.83
C GLU A 100 -2.05 9.59 0.98
N LEU A 101 -2.67 9.49 -0.20
CA LEU A 101 -2.91 10.64 -1.07
C LEU A 101 -3.87 11.65 -0.43
N LEU A 102 -4.88 11.18 0.31
CA LEU A 102 -5.86 12.04 0.98
C LEU A 102 -5.24 12.82 2.16
N GLU A 103 -4.37 12.19 2.94
CA GLU A 103 -3.83 12.77 4.18
C GLU A 103 -2.39 13.27 4.06
N GLY A 104 -1.68 12.96 2.97
CA GLY A 104 -0.28 13.33 2.76
C GLY A 104 0.69 12.62 3.73
N LYS A 105 0.28 11.50 4.33
CA LYS A 105 1.07 10.70 5.28
C LYS A 105 0.73 9.22 5.16
N ASN A 106 1.69 8.35 5.48
CA ASN A 106 1.49 6.90 5.43
C ASN A 106 0.48 6.41 6.48
N LEU A 107 -0.34 5.44 6.10
CA LEU A 107 -1.24 4.75 7.04
C LEU A 107 -0.46 3.87 8.03
N PHE A 108 0.54 3.16 7.51
CA PHE A 108 1.42 2.26 8.27
C PHE A 108 2.86 2.73 8.18
N ASP A 109 3.61 2.58 9.27
CA ASP A 109 5.06 2.81 9.32
C ASP A 109 5.74 1.68 10.11
N PRO A 110 5.88 0.49 9.52
CA PRO A 110 6.47 -0.68 10.17
C PRO A 110 8.00 -0.72 10.03
N ILE A 111 8.66 0.45 9.97
CA ILE A 111 10.10 0.53 9.76
C ILE A 111 10.82 0.92 11.07
N ASP A 112 11.82 0.12 11.44
CA ASP A 112 12.83 0.57 12.39
C ASP A 112 13.75 1.57 11.69
N HIS A 113 13.54 2.86 11.96
CA HIS A 113 14.31 3.95 11.38
C HIS A 113 15.78 4.01 11.83
N VAL A 114 16.18 3.26 12.87
CA VAL A 114 17.59 3.15 13.28
C VAL A 114 18.34 2.19 12.37
N HIS A 115 17.73 1.06 12.02
CA HIS A 115 18.35 0.00 11.24
C HIS A 115 17.87 -0.06 9.78
N CYS A 116 16.89 0.78 9.41
CA CYS A 116 16.20 0.78 8.12
C CYS A 116 15.64 -0.59 7.75
N GLN A 117 14.97 -1.25 8.70
CA GLN A 117 14.45 -2.61 8.53
C GLN A 117 12.96 -2.69 8.79
N TYR A 118 12.29 -3.54 8.01
CA TYR A 118 10.90 -3.88 8.22
C TYR A 118 10.72 -4.71 9.50
N VAL A 119 9.79 -4.30 10.36
CA VAL A 119 9.48 -4.98 11.62
C VAL A 119 8.07 -5.54 11.56
N LEU A 120 7.97 -6.83 11.24
CA LEU A 120 6.69 -7.54 11.10
C LEU A 120 5.74 -7.41 12.30
N PRO A 121 6.15 -7.60 13.57
CA PRO A 121 5.22 -7.49 14.67
C PRO A 121 4.76 -6.04 14.92
N LEU A 122 5.54 -5.04 14.51
CA LEU A 122 5.11 -3.64 14.51
C LEU A 122 4.03 -3.41 13.45
N ALA A 123 4.18 -3.99 12.26
CA ALA A 123 3.16 -3.97 11.22
C ALA A 123 1.85 -4.60 11.70
N LEU A 124 1.90 -5.84 12.23
CA LEU A 124 0.73 -6.53 12.75
C LEU A 124 0.01 -5.74 13.84
N ALA A 125 0.75 -5.15 14.78
CA ALA A 125 0.17 -4.29 15.81
C ALA A 125 -0.56 -3.07 15.21
N GLN A 126 0.03 -2.38 14.23
CA GLN A 126 -0.61 -1.25 13.54
C GLN A 126 -1.88 -1.69 12.78
N TYR A 127 -1.85 -2.85 12.12
CA TYR A 127 -3.01 -3.39 11.41
C TYR A 127 -4.15 -3.69 12.38
N ILE A 128 -3.84 -4.31 13.52
CA ILE A 128 -4.81 -4.55 14.59
C ILE A 128 -5.36 -3.22 15.14
N GLY A 129 -4.52 -2.18 15.27
CA GLY A 129 -4.96 -0.86 15.71
C GLY A 129 -6.03 -0.25 14.80
N TYR A 130 -5.88 -0.35 13.48
CA TYR A 130 -6.84 0.22 12.53
C TYR A 130 -8.04 -0.67 12.22
N LEU A 131 -7.85 -1.99 12.15
CA LEU A 131 -8.84 -2.95 11.66
C LEU A 131 -9.53 -3.74 12.79
N GLY A 132 -8.99 -3.68 14.00
CA GLY A 132 -9.30 -4.65 15.05
C GLY A 132 -8.57 -5.98 14.83
N PRO A 133 -8.78 -6.96 15.73
CA PRO A 133 -8.12 -8.26 15.65
C PRO A 133 -8.49 -9.02 14.37
N PRO A 134 -7.56 -9.78 13.78
CA PRO A 134 -7.86 -10.62 12.62
C PRO A 134 -8.90 -11.70 12.99
N PRO A 135 -9.76 -12.13 12.04
CA PRO A 135 -10.61 -13.29 12.22
C PRO A 135 -9.78 -14.53 12.59
N LEU A 136 -10.26 -15.25 13.60
CA LEU A 136 -9.53 -16.37 14.22
C LEU A 136 -9.25 -17.52 13.23
N ASP A 137 -10.21 -17.79 12.36
CA ASP A 137 -10.11 -18.78 11.29
C ASP A 137 -9.04 -18.45 10.26
N ILE A 138 -8.78 -17.17 10.01
CA ILE A 138 -7.73 -16.71 9.09
C ILE A 138 -6.37 -16.81 9.75
N VAL A 139 -6.22 -16.20 10.93
CA VAL A 139 -4.91 -16.12 11.59
C VAL A 139 -4.39 -17.50 11.99
N ARG A 140 -5.27 -18.47 12.30
CA ARG A 140 -4.88 -19.87 12.57
C ARG A 140 -4.24 -20.59 11.39
N GLN A 141 -4.48 -20.13 10.16
CA GLN A 141 -3.84 -20.70 8.96
C GLN A 141 -2.41 -20.20 8.80
N SER A 142 -2.05 -19.11 9.48
CA SER A 142 -0.72 -18.50 9.37
C SER A 142 0.32 -19.35 10.12
N PRO A 143 1.51 -19.58 9.54
CA PRO A 143 2.63 -20.16 10.28
C PRO A 143 3.10 -19.27 11.44
N LEU A 144 2.67 -18.01 11.49
CA LEU A 144 3.02 -17.05 12.54
C LEU A 144 2.06 -17.09 13.74
N PHE A 145 0.98 -17.88 13.68
CA PHE A 145 -0.08 -17.90 14.70
C PHE A 145 0.49 -18.07 16.11
N GLU A 146 1.23 -19.15 16.36
CA GLU A 146 1.79 -19.46 17.69
C GLU A 146 2.86 -18.45 18.15
N THR A 147 3.41 -17.65 17.23
CA THR A 147 4.43 -16.63 17.54
C THR A 147 3.80 -15.36 18.10
N TYR A 148 2.63 -14.97 17.59
CA TYR A 148 2.05 -13.65 17.85
C TYR A 148 0.64 -13.68 18.42
N PHE A 149 -0.03 -14.83 18.43
CA PHE A 149 -1.40 -14.99 18.89
C PHE A 149 -1.54 -16.18 19.86
N ASP A 150 -2.45 -16.04 20.83
CA ASP A 150 -2.85 -17.16 21.70
C ASP A 150 -3.90 -18.06 21.02
N ALA A 151 -4.34 -19.11 21.73
CA ALA A 151 -5.31 -20.09 21.22
C ALA A 151 -6.68 -19.47 20.84
N ASP A 152 -7.02 -18.34 21.44
CA ASP A 152 -8.26 -17.59 21.22
C ASP A 152 -8.09 -16.49 20.14
N GLY A 153 -6.87 -16.28 19.63
CA GLY A 153 -6.54 -15.29 18.61
C GLY A 153 -6.18 -13.91 19.17
N ASN A 154 -5.92 -13.79 20.47
CA ASN A 154 -5.51 -12.53 21.06
C ASN A 154 -4.02 -12.28 20.80
N TRP A 155 -3.68 -11.02 20.57
CA TRP A 155 -2.29 -10.58 20.39
C TRP A 155 -1.46 -10.78 21.66
N ILE A 156 -0.34 -11.52 21.56
CA ILE A 156 0.55 -11.83 22.69
C ILE A 156 1.96 -11.23 22.59
N SER A 157 2.24 -10.45 21.55
CA SER A 157 3.55 -9.78 21.43
C SER A 157 3.70 -8.66 22.46
N ASP A 158 4.94 -8.41 22.89
CA ASP A 158 5.29 -7.29 23.79
C ASP A 158 5.04 -5.91 23.18
N LEU A 159 4.88 -5.83 21.85
CA LEU A 159 4.58 -4.58 21.16
C LEU A 159 3.13 -4.15 21.43
N PRO A 160 2.90 -2.92 21.94
CA PRO A 160 1.56 -2.44 22.19
C PRO A 160 0.81 -2.21 20.87
N ILE A 161 -0.47 -2.54 20.86
CA ILE A 161 -1.37 -2.14 19.79
C ILE A 161 -1.58 -0.62 19.91
N PRO A 162 -1.30 0.17 18.86
CA PRO A 162 -1.50 1.61 18.90
C PRO A 162 -3.00 1.93 18.98
N GLU A 163 -3.36 2.92 19.80
CA GLU A 163 -4.72 3.45 19.88
C GLU A 163 -5.00 4.34 18.66
N THR A 164 -5.36 3.72 17.54
CA THR A 164 -5.66 4.40 16.28
C THR A 164 -7.04 4.03 15.75
N SER A 165 -7.53 4.82 14.80
CA SER A 165 -8.77 4.54 14.07
C SER A 165 -8.72 5.21 12.70
N LEU A 166 -9.48 4.69 11.74
CA LEU A 166 -9.65 5.35 10.44
C LEU A 166 -10.30 6.73 10.61
N GLU A 167 -11.21 6.88 11.58
CA GLU A 167 -11.86 8.15 11.93
C GLU A 167 -10.87 9.24 12.32
N SER A 168 -9.88 8.89 13.15
CA SER A 168 -8.83 9.82 13.61
C SER A 168 -7.75 10.03 12.55
N PHE A 169 -7.52 9.03 11.69
CA PHE A 169 -6.54 9.14 10.62
C PHE A 169 -7.01 10.11 9.53
N VAL A 170 -8.28 10.00 9.13
CA VAL A 170 -8.90 10.82 8.10
C VAL A 170 -9.25 12.20 8.67
N THR A 171 -8.43 13.20 8.41
CA THR A 171 -8.60 14.57 8.89
C THR A 171 -8.94 15.56 7.78
N THR A 172 -8.61 15.23 6.53
CA THR A 172 -8.89 16.08 5.35
C THR A 172 -10.38 16.23 5.10
N ILE A 173 -11.17 15.17 5.30
CA ILE A 173 -12.63 15.22 5.16
C ILE A 173 -13.25 15.57 6.52
N PRO A 174 -14.01 16.67 6.64
CA PRO A 174 -14.65 17.06 7.89
C PRO A 174 -15.75 16.05 8.29
N PRO A 175 -16.10 15.94 9.59
CA PRO A 175 -17.19 15.08 10.03
C PRO A 175 -18.51 15.40 9.31
N GLY A 176 -19.17 14.36 8.80
CA GLY A 176 -20.42 14.48 8.05
C GLY A 176 -20.61 13.31 7.09
N GLU A 177 -21.68 13.36 6.29
CA GLU A 177 -22.08 12.27 5.40
C GLU A 177 -20.96 11.84 4.43
N GLU A 178 -20.17 12.79 3.93
CA GLU A 178 -19.04 12.47 3.05
C GLU A 178 -17.97 11.62 3.73
N LYS A 179 -17.61 11.99 4.98
CA LYS A 179 -16.63 11.23 5.75
C LYS A 179 -17.17 9.84 6.06
N ASP A 180 -18.45 9.75 6.38
CA ASP A 180 -19.09 8.46 6.65
C ASP A 180 -19.12 7.57 5.39
N GLN A 181 -19.39 8.14 4.22
CA GLN A 181 -19.31 7.46 2.91
C GLN A 181 -17.89 6.99 2.61
N PHE A 182 -16.90 7.87 2.78
CA PHE A 182 -15.49 7.54 2.57
C PHE A 182 -15.02 6.41 3.49
N LEU A 183 -15.36 6.49 4.78
CA LEU A 183 -14.98 5.46 5.75
C LEU A 183 -15.69 4.13 5.45
N ARG A 184 -16.95 4.14 4.98
CA ARG A 184 -17.64 2.93 4.48
C ARG A 184 -16.92 2.36 3.26
N PHE A 185 -16.52 3.20 2.31
CA PHE A 185 -15.76 2.80 1.12
C PHE A 185 -14.43 2.14 1.50
N ILE A 186 -13.59 2.81 2.31
CA ILE A 186 -12.28 2.29 2.74
C ILE A 186 -12.40 0.98 3.51
N ARG A 187 -13.44 0.81 4.33
CA ARG A 187 -13.67 -0.45 5.08
C ARG A 187 -14.03 -1.65 4.21
N LYS A 188 -14.55 -1.44 2.99
CA LYS A 188 -14.74 -2.52 2.02
C LYS A 188 -13.42 -3.00 1.42
N ILE A 189 -12.38 -2.16 1.47
CA ILE A 189 -11.05 -2.41 0.88
C ILE A 189 -10.07 -2.92 1.94
N LEU A 190 -9.99 -2.27 3.10
CA LEU A 190 -9.05 -2.62 4.15
C LEU A 190 -9.65 -3.69 5.07
N THR A 191 -9.63 -4.93 4.59
CA THR A 191 -10.11 -6.12 5.31
C THR A 191 -9.00 -7.13 5.54
N TRP A 192 -9.05 -7.81 6.69
CA TRP A 192 -8.17 -8.95 6.99
C TRP A 192 -8.40 -10.11 6.04
N ASP A 193 -9.66 -10.43 5.77
CA ASP A 193 -10.04 -11.46 4.82
C ASP A 193 -9.97 -10.92 3.39
N GLN A 194 -9.12 -11.54 2.57
CA GLN A 194 -8.95 -11.19 1.17
C GLN A 194 -10.18 -11.59 0.32
N GLU A 195 -10.95 -12.59 0.74
CA GLU A 195 -12.16 -13.04 0.03
C GLU A 195 -13.37 -12.17 0.35
N ALA A 196 -13.40 -11.55 1.55
CA ALA A 196 -14.40 -10.56 1.91
C ALA A 196 -14.08 -9.16 1.36
N ARG A 197 -12.87 -8.97 0.82
CA ARG A 197 -12.41 -7.69 0.27
C ARG A 197 -13.17 -7.38 -1.02
N ALA A 198 -13.66 -6.14 -1.14
CA ALA A 198 -14.33 -5.73 -2.36
C ALA A 198 -13.40 -5.80 -3.58
N THR A 199 -13.97 -6.20 -4.71
CA THR A 199 -13.28 -6.28 -6.00
C THR A 199 -13.25 -4.92 -6.71
N SER A 200 -12.40 -4.78 -7.72
CA SER A 200 -12.34 -3.57 -8.56
C SER A 200 -13.69 -3.18 -9.18
N ASN A 201 -14.49 -4.17 -9.58
CA ASN A 201 -15.82 -3.96 -10.16
C ASN A 201 -16.85 -3.45 -9.14
N GLU A 202 -16.68 -3.78 -7.86
CA GLU A 202 -17.58 -3.32 -6.80
C GLU A 202 -17.20 -1.91 -6.34
N ILE A 203 -15.91 -1.63 -6.19
CA ILE A 203 -15.43 -0.33 -5.71
C ILE A 203 -15.58 0.79 -6.76
N ILE A 204 -15.50 0.48 -8.05
CA ILE A 204 -15.62 1.51 -9.11
C ILE A 204 -17.03 2.11 -9.19
N LEU A 205 -18.02 1.39 -8.67
CA LEU A 205 -19.42 1.81 -8.62
C LEU A 205 -19.82 2.36 -7.25
N ASP A 206 -18.87 2.53 -6.33
CA ASP A 206 -19.17 2.97 -4.97
C ASP A 206 -19.77 4.39 -4.95
N GLU A 207 -20.67 4.62 -4.01
CA GLU A 207 -21.37 5.89 -3.83
C GLU A 207 -20.42 7.07 -3.61
N TRP A 208 -19.31 6.83 -2.90
CA TRP A 208 -18.32 7.87 -2.64
C TRP A 208 -17.55 8.24 -3.92
N LEU A 209 -17.14 7.24 -4.71
CA LEU A 209 -16.34 7.44 -5.92
C LEU A 209 -17.17 8.04 -7.07
N THR A 210 -18.45 7.71 -7.14
CA THR A 210 -19.39 8.19 -8.18
C THR A 210 -20.08 9.51 -7.81
N ARG A 211 -19.73 10.10 -6.67
CA ARG A 211 -20.31 11.36 -6.22
C ARG A 211 -19.98 12.49 -7.21
N PRO A 212 -20.96 13.32 -7.61
CA PRO A 212 -20.70 14.48 -8.46
C PRO A 212 -19.75 15.46 -7.77
N VAL A 213 -18.72 15.91 -8.49
CA VAL A 213 -17.69 16.86 -8.01
C VAL A 213 -18.29 18.24 -7.66
N GLU A 214 -19.55 18.50 -8.04
CA GLU A 214 -20.28 19.76 -7.85
C GLU A 214 -20.61 20.12 -6.38
N ALA A 215 -20.22 19.29 -5.41
CA ALA A 215 -20.43 19.54 -3.99
C ALA A 215 -19.20 20.11 -3.23
N MET A 216 -18.08 20.37 -3.91
CA MET A 216 -16.81 20.81 -3.28
C MET A 216 -16.35 22.22 -3.70
N LEU A 217 -17.29 23.17 -3.85
CA LEU A 217 -17.00 24.62 -3.93
C LEU A 217 -17.86 25.40 -2.93
#